data_AF-A0A3D0Z8L6-F1
#
_entry.id   AF-A0A3D0Z8L6-F1
#
_cell.length_a   1.000
_cell.length_b   1.000
_cell.length_c   1.000
_cell.angle_alpha   90.00
_cell.angle_beta   90.00
_cell.angle_gamma   90.00
#
_symmetry.space_group_name_H-M   'P 1'
#
loop_
_entity.id
_entity.type
_entity.pdbx_description
1 polymer ?
#
loop_
_entity_poly.entity_id
_entity_poly.type
_entity_poly.pdbx_seq_one_letter_code
_entity_poly.pdbx_strand_id
1 'polypeptide(L)'
;MYSPPKNSPWGEVQHSKTLCPGVFMIDTASHGGIMVSKDMTAILSPAARKEGMREGGYLCFEEDCDENIVFRELLDKKMWAIPDRIKDKAGYEERLNNSIREYHPDYWRTRQAGLENHPARQTVPTPAHNAEL
;
A
#
# COMPACT_ATOMS: atom_id res chain seq x y z
N MET A 1 -16.05 -9.26 -8.96
CA MET A 1 -16.01 -8.82 -7.56
C MET A 1 -15.00 -9.70 -6.84
N TYR A 2 -14.00 -9.13 -6.17
CA TYR A 2 -13.00 -9.94 -5.46
C TYR A 2 -13.64 -10.52 -4.19
N SER A 3 -13.50 -11.83 -4.00
CA SER A 3 -13.95 -12.50 -2.77
C SER A 3 -12.79 -12.56 -1.77
N PRO A 4 -13.05 -12.34 -0.46
CA PRO A 4 -12.04 -12.56 0.57
C PRO A 4 -11.44 -13.98 0.48
N PRO A 5 -10.12 -14.14 0.68
CA PRO A 5 -9.50 -15.45 0.70
C PRO A 5 -9.97 -16.25 1.93
N LYS A 6 -10.05 -17.58 1.79
CA LYS A 6 -10.36 -18.50 2.90
C LYS A 6 -9.10 -19.01 3.61
N ASN A 7 -7.99 -19.06 2.89
CA ASN A 7 -6.70 -19.50 3.38
C ASN A 7 -5.66 -18.41 3.10
N SER A 8 -4.68 -18.30 3.97
CA SER A 8 -3.52 -17.42 3.84
C SER A 8 -2.23 -18.21 4.12
N PRO A 9 -1.05 -17.64 3.84
CA PRO A 9 0.23 -18.24 4.26
C PRO A 9 0.33 -18.45 5.78
N TRP A 10 -0.48 -17.72 6.55
CA TRP A 10 -0.51 -17.75 8.02
C TRP A 10 -1.56 -18.71 8.58
N GLY A 11 -2.32 -19.40 7.73
CA GLY A 11 -3.32 -20.40 8.11
C GLY A 11 -4.73 -20.08 7.64
N GLU A 12 -5.72 -20.68 8.32
CA GLU A 12 -7.13 -20.43 8.02
C GLU A 12 -7.52 -19.00 8.41
N VAL A 13 -8.21 -18.32 7.50
CA VAL A 13 -8.67 -16.95 7.70
C VAL A 13 -9.82 -16.93 8.71
N GLN A 14 -9.64 -16.22 9.82
CA GLN A 14 -10.70 -16.01 10.82
C GLN A 14 -11.45 -14.71 10.56
N HIS A 15 -10.71 -13.66 10.21
CA HIS A 15 -11.27 -12.37 9.85
C HIS A 15 -10.63 -11.83 8.58
N SER A 16 -11.44 -11.17 7.76
CA SER A 16 -10.98 -10.47 6.57
C SER A 16 -11.65 -9.11 6.47
N LYS A 17 -10.84 -8.08 6.29
CA LYS A 17 -11.29 -6.72 5.99
C LYS A 17 -10.79 -6.30 4.62
N THR A 18 -11.70 -5.90 3.76
CA THR A 18 -11.32 -5.30 2.47
C THR A 18 -10.87 -3.85 2.69
N LEU A 19 -9.64 -3.53 2.29
CA LEU A 19 -9.10 -2.16 2.35
C LEU A 19 -9.51 -1.37 1.11
N CYS A 20 -9.36 -1.98 -0.06
CA CYS A 20 -9.87 -1.55 -1.35
C CYS A 20 -10.10 -2.80 -2.23
N PRO A 21 -10.76 -2.69 -3.41
CA PRO A 21 -11.05 -3.87 -4.23
C PRO A 21 -9.82 -4.76 -4.48
N GLY A 22 -9.87 -6.00 -4.00
CA GLY A 22 -8.80 -6.99 -4.17
C GLY A 22 -7.60 -6.87 -3.23
N VAL A 23 -7.68 -6.00 -2.21
CA VAL A 23 -6.70 -5.91 -1.12
C VAL A 23 -7.38 -6.21 0.21
N PHE A 24 -6.89 -7.23 0.90
CA PHE A 24 -7.50 -7.77 2.10
C PHE A 24 -6.51 -7.75 3.26
N MET A 25 -6.89 -7.16 4.37
CA MET A 25 -6.25 -7.36 5.67
C MET A 25 -6.84 -8.63 6.27
N ILE A 26 -5.99 -9.54 6.70
CA ILE A 26 -6.32 -10.90 7.10
C ILE A 26 -5.82 -11.13 8.50
N ASP A 27 -6.70 -11.64 9.36
CA ASP A 27 -6.34 -12.12 10.69
C ASP A 27 -6.60 -13.64 10.75
N THR A 28 -5.63 -14.37 11.27
CA THR A 28 -5.70 -15.81 11.57
C THR A 28 -5.55 -16.03 13.08
N ALA A 29 -5.51 -17.29 13.51
CA ALA A 29 -5.45 -17.63 14.94
C ALA A 29 -4.21 -17.08 15.68
N SER A 30 -3.10 -16.84 14.99
CA SER A 30 -1.85 -16.38 15.59
C SER A 30 -1.24 -15.15 14.95
N HIS A 31 -1.55 -14.90 13.67
CA HIS A 31 -0.87 -13.88 12.86
C HIS A 31 -1.82 -13.33 11.81
N GLY A 32 -1.40 -12.31 11.08
CA GLY A 32 -2.10 -11.82 9.93
C GLY A 32 -1.19 -11.22 8.88
N GLY A 33 -1.79 -10.32 8.12
CA GLY A 33 -1.10 -9.45 7.19
C GLY A 33 -2.03 -9.01 6.08
N ILE A 34 -1.44 -8.49 5.00
CA ILE A 34 -2.18 -8.01 3.85
C ILE A 34 -1.95 -8.93 2.65
N MET A 35 -3.06 -9.38 2.05
CA MET A 35 -3.08 -10.13 0.81
C MET A 35 -3.61 -9.26 -0.33
N VAL A 36 -2.76 -9.03 -1.34
CA VAL A 36 -3.10 -8.30 -2.56
C VAL A 36 -3.35 -9.30 -3.69
N SER A 37 -4.55 -9.33 -4.24
CA SER A 37 -4.87 -10.21 -5.38
C SER A 37 -3.89 -9.96 -6.53
N LYS A 38 -3.47 -11.03 -7.22
CA LYS A 38 -2.53 -10.96 -8.35
C LYS A 38 -2.88 -9.84 -9.35
N ASP A 39 -4.17 -9.69 -9.66
CA ASP A 39 -4.69 -8.71 -10.63
C ASP A 39 -4.58 -7.26 -10.11
N MET A 40 -4.51 -7.09 -8.80
CA MET A 40 -4.40 -5.79 -8.14
C MET A 40 -2.97 -5.42 -7.76
N THR A 41 -1.99 -6.31 -7.90
CA THR A 41 -0.58 -6.00 -7.55
C THR A 41 -0.02 -4.77 -8.28
N ALA A 42 -0.58 -4.42 -9.44
CA ALA A 42 -0.21 -3.24 -10.23
C ALA A 42 -0.42 -1.90 -9.50
N ILE A 43 -1.30 -1.85 -8.48
CA ILE A 43 -1.51 -0.63 -7.67
C ILE A 43 -0.33 -0.35 -6.74
N LEU A 44 0.52 -1.34 -6.47
CA LEU A 44 1.73 -1.19 -5.68
C LEU A 44 2.89 -0.78 -6.59
N SER A 45 3.79 0.06 -6.07
CA SER A 45 5.02 0.42 -6.76
C SER A 45 5.87 -0.83 -7.07
N PRO A 46 6.73 -0.78 -8.10
CA PRO A 46 7.65 -1.88 -8.38
C PRO A 46 8.54 -2.25 -7.19
N ALA A 47 8.88 -1.27 -6.34
CA ALA A 47 9.64 -1.50 -5.11
C ALA A 47 8.81 -2.29 -4.10
N ALA A 48 7.59 -1.84 -3.77
CA ALA A 48 6.69 -2.56 -2.87
C ALA A 48 6.39 -4.00 -3.33
N ARG A 49 6.25 -4.22 -4.66
CA ARG A 49 6.02 -5.56 -5.20
C ARG A 49 7.17 -6.54 -5.01
N LYS A 50 8.41 -6.06 -4.79
CA LYS A 50 9.58 -6.92 -4.55
C LYS A 50 9.62 -7.44 -3.13
N GLU A 51 9.01 -6.72 -2.20
CA GLU A 51 9.01 -7.06 -0.77
C GLU A 51 8.00 -8.18 -0.44
N GLY A 52 6.90 -8.29 -1.21
CA GLY A 52 5.86 -9.28 -0.92
C GLY A 52 6.16 -10.71 -1.39
N MET A 53 5.61 -11.69 -0.67
CA MET A 53 5.67 -13.12 -0.99
C MET A 53 4.51 -13.54 -1.90
N ARG A 54 4.77 -14.34 -2.94
CA ARG A 54 3.70 -14.84 -3.84
C ARG A 54 3.15 -16.16 -3.36
N GLU A 55 1.85 -16.21 -3.05
CA GLU A 55 1.19 -17.44 -2.64
C GLU A 55 -0.31 -17.43 -2.98
N GLY A 56 -0.85 -18.56 -3.42
CA GLY A 56 -2.31 -18.75 -3.57
C GLY A 56 -3.01 -17.78 -4.55
N GLY A 57 -2.28 -17.16 -5.48
CA GLY A 57 -2.83 -16.11 -6.37
C GLY A 57 -2.83 -14.71 -5.76
N TYR A 58 -2.08 -14.51 -4.67
CA TYR A 58 -1.90 -13.24 -3.99
C TYR A 58 -0.41 -12.89 -3.88
N LEU A 59 -0.17 -11.61 -3.64
CA LEU A 59 1.07 -11.08 -3.10
C LEU A 59 0.80 -10.73 -1.63
N CYS A 60 1.45 -11.44 -0.73
CA CYS A 60 1.24 -11.43 0.71
C CYS A 60 2.32 -10.61 1.41
N PHE A 61 1.91 -9.85 2.42
CA PHE A 61 2.75 -8.97 3.24
C PHE A 61 2.43 -9.27 4.70
N GLU A 62 3.42 -9.67 5.47
CA GLU A 62 3.25 -10.12 6.85
C GLU A 62 3.01 -8.96 7.85
N GLU A 63 2.21 -9.19 8.89
CA GLU A 63 1.71 -8.16 9.84
C GLU A 63 2.79 -7.41 10.63
N ASP A 64 3.88 -8.07 11.02
CA ASP A 64 4.92 -7.51 11.91
C ASP A 64 6.00 -6.74 11.13
N CYS A 65 6.20 -7.05 9.85
CA CYS A 65 7.14 -6.32 8.99
C CYS A 65 6.51 -5.69 7.75
N ASP A 66 6.00 -6.50 6.82
CA ASP A 66 5.81 -6.06 5.43
C ASP A 66 4.49 -5.28 5.20
N GLU A 67 3.43 -5.51 6.00
CA GLU A 67 2.10 -4.96 5.72
C GLU A 67 2.08 -3.42 5.70
N ASN A 68 2.98 -2.82 6.48
CA ASN A 68 3.13 -1.38 6.60
C ASN A 68 3.46 -0.74 5.23
N ILE A 69 4.16 -1.46 4.36
CA ILE A 69 4.41 -1.07 2.96
C ILE A 69 3.09 -0.83 2.23
N VAL A 70 2.16 -1.78 2.34
CA VAL A 70 0.88 -1.72 1.62
C VAL A 70 0.02 -0.59 2.17
N PHE A 71 -0.07 -0.43 3.49
CA PHE A 71 -0.78 0.72 4.08
C PHE A 71 -0.21 2.05 3.56
N ARG A 72 1.12 2.18 3.52
CA ARG A 72 1.76 3.41 3.03
C ARG A 72 1.45 3.68 1.55
N GLU A 73 1.55 2.66 0.70
CA GLU A 73 1.27 2.76 -0.75
C GLU A 73 -0.20 3.13 -1.03
N LEU A 74 -1.15 2.60 -0.25
CA LEU A 74 -2.56 2.90 -0.40
C LEU A 74 -2.91 4.31 0.11
N LEU A 75 -2.29 4.75 1.21
CA LEU A 75 -2.44 6.12 1.72
C LEU A 75 -1.91 7.14 0.71
N ASP A 76 -0.71 6.92 0.17
CA ASP A 76 -0.10 7.82 -0.81
C ASP A 76 -0.96 7.98 -2.08
N LYS A 77 -1.63 6.89 -2.49
CA LYS A 77 -2.53 6.87 -3.65
C LYS A 77 -3.97 7.22 -3.31
N LYS A 78 -4.28 7.53 -2.04
CA LYS A 78 -5.63 7.82 -1.55
C LYS A 78 -6.66 6.71 -1.87
N MET A 79 -6.19 5.46 -1.97
CA MET A 79 -7.03 4.27 -2.18
C MET A 79 -7.58 3.71 -0.87
N TRP A 80 -6.97 4.10 0.24
CA TRP A 80 -7.42 3.81 1.59
C TRP A 80 -7.17 5.03 2.48
N ALA A 81 -7.95 5.16 3.54
CA ALA A 81 -7.80 6.21 4.52
C ALA A 81 -7.78 5.62 5.93
N ILE A 82 -7.01 6.25 6.81
CA ILE A 82 -6.96 5.89 8.23
C ILE A 82 -8.39 6.02 8.81
N PRO A 83 -8.94 4.94 9.41
CA PRO A 83 -10.27 4.95 10.00
C PRO A 83 -10.47 6.08 11.01
N ASP A 84 -11.63 6.74 11.00
CA ASP A 84 -11.90 7.91 11.85
C ASP A 84 -11.87 7.64 13.36
N ARG A 85 -11.97 6.37 13.77
CA ARG A 85 -11.75 5.96 15.16
C ARG A 85 -10.32 6.25 15.66
N ILE A 86 -9.37 6.39 14.74
CA ILE A 86 -7.99 6.76 15.05
C ILE A 86 -7.91 8.30 15.10
N LYS A 87 -7.79 8.83 16.31
CA LYS A 87 -7.76 10.29 16.56
C LYS A 87 -6.47 10.93 16.07
N ASP A 88 -5.34 10.29 16.37
CA ASP A 88 -4.02 10.77 15.95
C ASP A 88 -3.60 10.09 14.63
N LYS A 89 -4.06 10.66 13.51
CA LYS A 89 -3.73 10.16 12.18
C LYS A 89 -2.25 10.35 11.86
N ALA A 90 -1.65 11.47 12.26
CA ALA A 90 -0.23 11.76 12.02
C ALA A 90 0.68 10.77 12.76
N GLY A 91 0.41 10.50 14.05
CA GLY A 91 1.17 9.51 14.80
C GLY A 91 0.92 8.07 14.34
N TYR A 92 -0.21 7.77 13.70
CA TYR A 92 -0.39 6.48 13.01
C TYR A 92 0.52 6.38 11.79
N GLU A 93 0.52 7.39 10.92
CA GLU A 93 1.41 7.42 9.74
C GLU A 93 2.88 7.33 10.12
N GLU A 94 3.31 8.00 11.19
CA GLU A 94 4.71 7.95 11.61
C GLU A 94 5.11 6.60 12.19
N ARG A 95 4.18 5.87 12.84
CA ARG A 95 4.42 4.48 13.25
C ARG A 95 4.62 3.55 12.04
N LEU A 96 3.80 3.70 11.00
CA LEU A 96 4.02 2.98 9.74
C LEU A 96 5.40 3.31 9.16
N ASN A 97 5.75 4.59 9.10
CA ASN A 97 7.05 5.02 8.56
C ASN A 97 8.22 4.46 9.37
N ASN A 98 8.13 4.43 10.70
CA ASN A 98 9.16 3.89 11.58
C ASN A 98 9.36 2.39 11.35
N SER A 99 8.28 1.60 11.32
CA SER A 99 8.36 0.17 11.02
C SER A 99 9.00 -0.07 9.63
N ILE A 100 8.59 0.69 8.61
CA ILE A 100 9.16 0.56 7.27
C ILE A 100 10.66 0.91 7.26
N ARG A 101 11.10 1.93 8.01
CA ARG A 101 12.53 2.28 8.10
C ARG A 101 13.35 1.21 8.79
N GLU A 102 12.76 0.51 9.76
CA GLU A 102 13.39 -0.57 10.51
C GLU A 102 13.51 -1.85 9.68
N TYR A 103 12.41 -2.30 9.08
CA TYR A 103 12.35 -3.60 8.39
C TYR A 103 12.62 -3.54 6.88
N HIS A 104 12.28 -2.42 6.21
CA HIS A 104 12.42 -2.28 4.75
C HIS A 104 13.13 -0.98 4.34
N PRO A 105 14.36 -0.74 4.81
CA PRO A 105 15.08 0.52 4.58
C PRO A 105 15.33 0.81 3.09
N ASP A 106 15.50 -0.21 2.25
CA ASP A 106 15.73 -0.02 0.81
C ASP A 106 14.46 0.38 0.06
N TYR A 107 13.33 -0.23 0.40
CA TYR A 107 12.02 0.24 -0.06
C TYR A 107 11.78 1.68 0.40
N TRP A 108 12.05 2.01 1.67
CA TRP A 108 11.90 3.38 2.18
C TRP A 108 12.69 4.40 1.36
N ARG A 109 13.99 4.14 1.10
CA ARG A 109 14.84 5.00 0.27
C ARG A 109 14.28 5.18 -1.13
N THR A 110 13.87 4.08 -1.76
CA THR A 110 13.31 4.09 -3.12
C THR A 110 12.01 4.90 -3.18
N ARG A 111 11.14 4.75 -2.17
CA ARG A 111 9.90 5.51 -2.04
C ARG A 111 10.18 7.01 -1.89
N GLN A 112 11.10 7.39 -1.00
CA GLN A 112 11.47 8.80 -0.77
C GLN A 112 11.96 9.45 -2.07
N ALA A 113 12.90 8.79 -2.77
CA ALA A 113 13.37 9.27 -4.06
C ALA A 113 12.23 9.39 -5.10
N GLY A 114 11.28 8.45 -5.10
CA GLY A 114 10.12 8.51 -5.99
C GLY A 114 9.19 9.70 -5.75
N LEU A 115 9.09 10.16 -4.49
CA LEU A 115 8.33 11.36 -4.11
C LEU A 115 9.08 12.65 -4.49
N GLU A 116 10.39 12.69 -4.27
CA GLU A 116 11.25 13.83 -4.62
C GLU A 116 11.33 14.07 -6.13
N ASN A 117 11.30 12.99 -6.93
CA ASN A 117 11.33 13.06 -8.39
C ASN A 117 9.96 13.31 -9.05
N HIS A 118 8.88 13.24 -8.28
CA HIS A 118 7.52 13.58 -8.73
C HIS A 118 6.86 14.60 -7.79
N PRO A 119 7.37 15.84 -7.66
CA PRO A 119 6.53 16.90 -7.15
C PRO A 119 5.35 17.01 -8.11
N ALA A 120 4.13 17.05 -7.57
CA ALA A 120 2.86 17.11 -8.29
C ALA A 120 3.02 17.82 -9.63
N ARG A 121 2.79 17.08 -10.73
CA ARG A 121 2.79 17.53 -12.12
C ARG A 121 2.44 19.02 -12.18
N GLN A 122 3.45 19.88 -12.32
CA GLN A 122 3.24 21.31 -12.52
C GLN A 122 2.33 21.43 -13.74
N THR A 123 1.14 22.01 -13.55
CA THR A 123 0.26 22.38 -14.65
C THR A 123 1.03 23.39 -15.49
N VAL A 124 1.62 22.93 -16.59
CA VAL A 124 2.17 23.81 -17.61
C VAL A 124 1.03 24.69 -18.12
N PRO A 125 1.08 26.03 -17.99
CA PRO A 125 0.10 26.89 -18.61
C PRO A 125 0.29 26.78 -20.13
N THR A 126 -0.78 26.45 -20.85
CA THR A 126 -0.80 26.50 -22.31
C THR A 126 -0.45 27.92 -22.76
N PRO A 127 0.55 28.14 -23.64
CA PRO A 127 0.76 29.46 -24.22
C PRO A 127 -0.42 29.77 -25.13
N ALA A 128 -1.15 30.85 -24.84
CA ALA A 128 -2.13 31.42 -25.76
C ALA A 128 -1.39 31.84 -27.04
N HIS A 129 -1.78 31.25 -28.17
CA HIS A 129 -1.29 31.69 -29.46
C HIS A 129 -2.07 32.95 -29.85
N ASN A 130 -1.46 34.11 -29.64
CA ASN A 130 -1.88 35.35 -30.29
C ASN A 130 -1.55 35.21 -31.78
N ALA A 131 -2.57 35.06 -32.61
CA ALA A 131 -2.48 35.33 -34.03
C ALA A 131 -3.16 36.67 -34.29
N GLU A 132 -2.39 37.75 -34.18
CA GLU A 132 -2.60 38.94 -35.00
C GLU A 132 -1.93 38.68 -36.34
N LEU A 133 -2.72 38.71 -37.42
CA LEU A 133 -2.54 39.47 -38.67
C LEU A 133 -3.61 39.05 -39.69
#